data_AF-A0A2G3Q0X2-F1
#
_entry.id   AF-A0A2G3Q0X2-F1
#
_cell.length_a   1.000
_cell.length_b   1.000
_cell.length_c   1.000
_cell.angle_alpha   90.00
_cell.angle_beta   90.00
_cell.angle_gamma   90.00
#
_symmetry.space_group_name_H-M   'P 1'
#
loop_
_entity.id
_entity.type
_entity.pdbx_description
1 polymer ?
#
loop_
_entity_poly.entity_id
_entity_poly.type
_entity_poly.pdbx_seq_one_letter_code
_entity_poly.pdbx_strand_id
1 'polypeptide(L)'
;MIEAIQALQSASIGTEKVNKAATLTSDTSFMDALDAAKKLIQATNESEQEAKVLTYDFLTGKNDNIHSLLIAQEKSSIMLNFTLQVRNQLIDAYKEIMRLNI
;
A
#
# COMPACT_ATOMS: atom_id res chain seq x y z
N MET A 1 31.19 50.70 14.50
CA MET A 1 30.32 50.57 13.30
C MET A 1 30.75 49.45 12.34
N ILE A 2 31.54 48.44 12.76
CA ILE A 2 31.88 47.27 11.90
C ILE A 2 31.37 45.93 12.49
N GLU A 3 31.00 45.87 13.77
CA GLU A 3 30.42 44.65 14.37
C GLU A 3 28.95 44.38 13.98
N ALA A 4 28.21 45.38 13.47
CA ALA A 4 26.78 45.24 13.14
C ALA A 4 26.53 44.57 11.77
N ILE A 5 27.54 44.43 10.92
CA ILE A 5 27.40 43.81 9.58
C ILE A 5 27.74 42.31 9.62
N GLN A 6 28.54 41.86 10.60
CA GLN A 6 28.91 40.45 10.75
C GLN A 6 27.77 39.59 11.32
N ALA A 7 26.79 40.21 11.97
CA ALA A 7 25.56 39.56 12.43
C ALA A 7 24.50 39.35 11.33
N LEU A 8 24.63 40.01 10.17
CA LEU A 8 23.73 39.82 9.02
C LEU A 8 24.20 38.74 8.04
N GLN A 9 25.46 38.29 8.13
CA GLN A 9 25.98 37.21 7.28
C GLN A 9 25.67 35.80 7.81
N SER A 10 25.33 35.68 9.11
CA SER A 10 24.80 34.45 9.72
C SER A 10 23.27 34.34 9.65
N ALA A 11 22.59 35.35 9.10
CA ALA A 11 21.14 35.38 8.88
C ALA A 11 20.74 35.16 7.41
N SER A 12 21.61 34.54 6.60
CA SER A 12 21.21 33.91 5.33
C SER A 12 20.44 32.62 5.63
N ILE A 13 19.15 32.82 5.78
CA ILE A 13 18.04 31.87 5.62
C ILE A 13 18.42 30.65 4.76
N GLY A 14 18.55 29.48 5.39
CA GLY A 14 17.65 28.36 5.10
C GLY A 14 17.68 27.68 3.72
N THR A 15 18.83 27.52 3.06
CA THR A 15 18.91 26.77 1.78
C THR A 15 19.74 25.48 1.79
N GLU A 16 20.10 24.92 2.95
CA GLU A 16 20.79 23.60 3.01
C GLU A 16 19.83 22.38 3.13
N LYS A 17 18.51 22.61 3.22
CA LYS A 17 17.51 21.52 3.43
C LYS A 17 16.60 21.25 2.23
N VAL A 18 16.94 21.72 1.02
CA VAL A 18 16.09 21.50 -0.18
C VAL A 18 16.69 20.51 -1.19
N ASN A 19 17.97 20.14 -1.06
CA ASN A 19 18.65 19.27 -2.04
C ASN A 19 18.99 17.86 -1.52
N LYS A 20 18.23 17.34 -0.55
CA LYS A 20 18.36 15.94 -0.08
C LYS A 20 16.99 15.23 -0.06
N ALA A 21 16.28 15.28 -1.19
CA ALA A 21 15.02 14.56 -1.38
C ALA A 21 14.83 14.04 -2.82
N ALA A 22 15.89 13.97 -3.63
CA ALA A 22 15.79 13.54 -5.04
C ALA A 22 16.74 12.39 -5.40
N THR A 23 17.33 11.72 -4.42
CA THR A 23 18.23 10.60 -4.69
C THR A 23 18.14 9.66 -3.49
N LEU A 24 17.63 8.43 -3.70
CA LEU A 24 17.55 7.29 -2.76
C LEU A 24 16.19 6.96 -2.09
N THR A 25 15.03 7.24 -2.69
CA THR A 25 13.72 6.76 -2.15
C THR A 25 13.01 5.68 -3.00
N SER A 26 13.53 5.34 -4.18
CA SER A 26 12.89 4.38 -5.10
C SER A 26 12.87 2.95 -4.53
N ASP A 27 13.96 2.50 -3.88
CA ASP A 27 14.04 1.14 -3.35
C ASP A 27 13.17 0.95 -2.10
N THR A 28 13.16 1.92 -1.18
CA THR A 28 12.33 1.86 0.02
C THR A 28 10.84 1.94 -0.30
N SER A 29 10.44 2.81 -1.23
CA SER A 29 9.02 2.94 -1.63
C SER A 29 8.47 1.68 -2.31
N PHE A 30 9.30 0.96 -3.10
CA PHE A 30 8.91 -0.34 -3.64
C PHE A 30 8.78 -1.41 -2.54
N MET A 31 9.69 -1.43 -1.57
CA MET A 31 9.60 -2.34 -0.42
C MET A 31 8.34 -2.09 0.42
N ASP A 32 7.97 -0.83 0.64
CA ASP A 32 6.73 -0.46 1.35
C ASP A 32 5.48 -0.90 0.57
N ALA A 33 5.47 -0.73 -0.75
CA ALA A 33 4.39 -1.21 -1.61
C ALA A 33 4.26 -2.74 -1.58
N LEU A 34 5.39 -3.46 -1.52
CA LEU A 34 5.40 -4.92 -1.38
C LEU A 34 4.85 -5.38 -0.03
N ASP A 35 5.19 -4.67 1.05
CA ASP A 35 4.63 -4.97 2.38
C ASP A 35 3.11 -4.71 2.41
N ALA A 36 2.66 -3.60 1.80
CA ALA A 36 1.24 -3.32 1.64
C ALA A 36 0.52 -4.41 0.82
N ALA A 37 1.14 -4.89 -0.27
CA ALA A 37 0.58 -5.98 -1.08
C ALA A 37 0.48 -7.29 -0.29
N LYS A 38 1.46 -7.61 0.56
CA LYS A 38 1.39 -8.78 1.45
C LYS A 38 0.22 -8.67 2.43
N LYS A 39 0.02 -7.50 3.03
CA LYS A 39 -1.13 -7.24 3.92
C LYS A 39 -2.46 -7.38 3.19
N LEU A 40 -2.54 -6.91 1.94
CA LEU A 40 -3.75 -7.08 1.12
C LEU A 40 -4.06 -8.54 0.82
N ILE A 41 -3.05 -9.36 0.54
CA ILE A 41 -3.21 -10.81 0.36
C ILE A 41 -3.75 -11.46 1.64
N GLN A 42 -3.20 -11.10 2.81
CA GLN A 42 -3.72 -11.59 4.10
C GLN A 42 -5.17 -11.17 4.31
N ALA A 43 -5.50 -9.90 4.11
CA ALA A 43 -6.87 -9.40 4.23
C ALA A 43 -7.86 -10.09 3.27
N THR A 44 -7.41 -10.40 2.05
CA THR A 44 -8.22 -11.15 1.06
C THR A 44 -8.50 -12.56 1.55
N ASN A 45 -7.48 -13.25 2.07
CA ASN A 45 -7.62 -14.61 2.61
C ASN A 45 -8.55 -14.64 3.84
N GLU A 46 -8.45 -13.64 4.72
CA GLU A 46 -9.37 -13.48 5.85
C GLU A 46 -10.82 -13.30 5.38
N SER A 47 -11.05 -12.42 4.39
CA SER A 47 -12.39 -12.21 3.84
C SER A 47 -12.93 -13.44 3.10
N GLU A 48 -12.08 -14.21 2.43
CA GLU A 48 -12.47 -15.47 1.79
C GLU A 48 -12.85 -16.52 2.83
N GLN A 49 -12.08 -16.63 3.92
CA GLN A 49 -12.38 -17.53 5.03
C GLN A 49 -13.70 -17.17 5.71
N GLU A 50 -13.94 -15.88 5.96
CA GLU A 50 -15.21 -15.37 6.50
C GLU A 50 -16.39 -15.78 5.60
N ALA A 51 -16.27 -15.58 4.29
CA ALA A 51 -17.30 -15.97 3.33
C ALA A 51 -17.55 -17.50 3.32
N LYS A 52 -16.49 -18.32 3.43
CA LYS A 52 -16.61 -19.78 3.51
C LYS A 52 -17.33 -20.25 4.77
N VAL A 53 -17.01 -19.66 5.91
CA VAL A 53 -17.67 -19.99 7.19
C VAL A 53 -19.15 -19.65 7.12
N LEU A 54 -19.50 -18.44 6.65
CA LEU A 54 -20.90 -18.04 6.47
C LEU A 54 -21.63 -18.92 5.46
N THR A 55 -20.96 -19.34 4.38
CA THR A 55 -21.53 -20.28 3.41
C THR A 55 -21.83 -21.63 4.06
N TYR A 56 -20.91 -22.14 4.88
CA TYR A 56 -21.09 -23.40 5.58
C TYR A 56 -22.22 -23.33 6.61
N ASP A 57 -22.27 -22.25 7.40
CA ASP A 57 -23.33 -22.04 8.40
C ASP A 57 -24.72 -21.90 7.74
N PHE A 58 -24.78 -21.28 6.57
CA PHE A 58 -26.00 -21.19 5.76
C PHE A 58 -26.43 -22.56 5.21
N LEU A 59 -25.51 -23.31 4.59
CA LEU A 59 -25.80 -24.63 4.03
C LEU A 59 -26.18 -25.67 5.09
N THR A 60 -25.62 -25.55 6.30
CA THR A 60 -25.94 -26.44 7.44
C THR A 60 -27.23 -26.04 8.17
N GLY A 61 -27.90 -24.96 7.75
CA GLY A 61 -29.12 -24.46 8.39
C GLY A 61 -28.89 -23.88 9.79
N LYS A 62 -27.63 -23.63 10.18
CA LYS A 62 -27.27 -23.01 11.46
C LYS A 62 -27.57 -21.51 11.47
N ASN A 63 -27.61 -20.87 10.30
CA ASN A 63 -27.85 -19.45 10.17
C ASN A 63 -28.59 -19.13 8.85
N ASP A 64 -29.76 -18.50 8.94
CA ASP A 64 -30.60 -18.13 7.78
C ASP A 64 -30.27 -16.73 7.21
N ASN A 65 -29.18 -16.11 7.68
CA ASN A 65 -28.83 -14.75 7.29
C ASN A 65 -28.11 -14.69 5.94
N ILE A 66 -28.90 -14.83 4.87
CA ILE A 66 -28.45 -14.72 3.48
C ILE A 66 -27.83 -13.34 3.16
N HIS A 67 -28.25 -12.26 3.84
CA HIS A 67 -27.71 -10.93 3.62
C HIS A 67 -26.24 -10.85 4.03
N SER A 68 -25.90 -11.36 5.22
CA SER A 68 -24.51 -11.43 5.69
C SER A 68 -23.64 -12.29 4.77
N LEU A 69 -24.17 -13.41 4.28
CA LEU A 69 -23.48 -14.26 3.31
C LEU A 69 -23.18 -13.50 2.02
N LEU A 70 -24.19 -12.88 1.41
CA LEU A 70 -24.05 -12.14 0.16
C LEU A 70 -23.07 -10.97 0.30
N ILE A 71 -23.14 -10.23 1.42
CA ILE A 71 -22.20 -9.14 1.71
C ILE A 71 -20.77 -9.68 1.82
N ALA A 72 -20.56 -10.78 2.54
CA ALA A 72 -19.23 -11.37 2.70
C ALA A 72 -18.68 -11.91 1.36
N GLN A 73 -19.54 -12.53 0.55
CA GLN A 73 -19.18 -13.01 -0.79
C GLN A 73 -18.80 -11.84 -1.72
N GLU A 74 -19.60 -10.78 -1.76
CA GLU A 74 -19.31 -9.60 -2.59
C GLU A 74 -18.02 -8.90 -2.13
N LYS A 75 -17.86 -8.72 -0.82
CA LYS A 75 -16.62 -8.19 -0.21
C LYS A 75 -15.40 -9.00 -0.61
N SER A 76 -15.47 -10.34 -0.51
CA SER A 76 -14.37 -11.23 -0.88
C SER A 76 -14.05 -11.13 -2.38
N SER A 77 -15.07 -11.07 -3.24
CA SER A 77 -14.92 -10.90 -4.69
C SER A 77 -14.22 -9.58 -5.03
N ILE A 78 -14.67 -8.47 -4.45
CA ILE A 78 -14.06 -7.15 -4.68
C ILE A 78 -12.60 -7.13 -4.18
N MET A 79 -12.34 -7.66 -2.98
CA MET A 79 -10.99 -7.73 -2.42
C MET A 79 -10.05 -8.58 -3.28
N LEU A 80 -10.52 -9.72 -3.79
CA LEU A 80 -9.74 -10.57 -4.68
C LEU A 80 -9.37 -9.83 -5.97
N ASN A 81 -10.34 -9.19 -6.62
CA ASN A 81 -10.10 -8.40 -7.83
C ASN A 81 -9.10 -7.27 -7.57
N PHE A 82 -9.23 -6.58 -6.45
CA PHE A 82 -8.29 -5.54 -6.05
C PHE A 82 -6.88 -6.08 -5.83
N THR A 83 -6.72 -7.20 -5.11
CA THR A 83 -5.43 -7.86 -4.90
C THR A 83 -4.80 -8.30 -6.23
N LEU A 84 -5.59 -8.79 -7.19
CA LEU A 84 -5.10 -9.12 -8.53
C LEU A 84 -4.58 -7.89 -9.27
N GLN A 85 -5.29 -6.77 -9.19
CA GLN A 85 -4.85 -5.51 -9.80
C GLN A 85 -3.55 -5.00 -9.17
N VAL A 86 -3.46 -5.02 -7.84
CA VAL A 86 -2.24 -4.66 -7.11
C VAL A 86 -1.08 -5.58 -7.49
N ARG A 87 -1.30 -6.90 -7.52
CA ARG A 87 -0.29 -7.88 -7.96
C ARG A 87 0.25 -7.55 -9.35
N ASN A 88 -0.63 -7.28 -10.31
CA ASN A 88 -0.23 -6.93 -11.67
C ASN A 88 0.59 -5.63 -11.68
N GLN A 89 0.13 -4.62 -10.95
CA GLN A 89 0.83 -3.33 -10.86
C GLN A 89 2.23 -3.47 -10.23
N LEU A 90 2.40 -4.32 -9.21
CA LEU A 90 3.71 -4.59 -8.62
C LEU A 90 4.65 -5.31 -9.60
N ILE A 91 4.14 -6.26 -10.38
CA ILE A 91 4.91 -6.95 -11.41
C ILE A 91 5.38 -5.94 -12.48
N ASP A 92 4.51 -5.04 -12.91
CA ASP A 92 4.85 -4.05 -13.92
C ASP A 92 5.82 -2.98 -13.38
N ALA A 93 5.65 -2.55 -12.12
CA ALA A 93 6.63 -1.69 -11.45
C ALA A 93 8.01 -2.35 -11.35
N TYR A 94 8.06 -3.64 -11.00
CA TYR A 94 9.32 -4.40 -10.99
C TYR A 94 9.97 -4.45 -12.39
N LYS A 95 9.18 -4.70 -13.45
CA LYS A 95 9.69 -4.68 -14.83
C LYS A 95 10.24 -3.32 -15.23
N GLU A 96 9.58 -2.22 -14.87
CA GLU A 96 10.05 -0.87 -15.22
C GLU A 96 11.35 -0.51 -14.49
N ILE A 97 11.49 -0.87 -13.21
CA ILE A 97 12.75 -0.72 -12.48
C ILE A 97 13.87 -1.49 -13.19
N MET A 98 13.61 -2.73 -13.63
CA MET A 98 14.60 -3.49 -14.39
C MET A 98 14.96 -2.83 -15.73
N ARG A 99 14.01 -2.18 -16.40
CA ARG A 99 14.21 -1.49 -17.68
C ARG A 99 15.00 -0.18 -17.55
N LEU A 100 14.91 0.51 -16.41
CA LEU A 100 15.68 1.72 -16.11
C LEU A 100 17.16 1.43 -15.80
N ASN A 101 17.47 0.22 -15.34
CA ASN A 101 18.81 -0.20 -14.93
C ASN A 101 19.63 -0.88 -16.06
N ILE A 102 19.10 -0.97 -17.28
CA ILE A 102 19.85 -1.38 -18.48
C ILE A 102 20.26 -0.14 -19.28
#